data_AF-A0A127VHX4-F1
#
_entry.id   AF-A0A127VHX4-F1
#
_cell.length_a   1.000
_cell.length_b   1.000
_cell.length_c   1.000
_cell.angle_alpha   90.00
_cell.angle_beta   90.00
_cell.angle_gamma   90.00
#
_symmetry.space_group_name_H-M   'P 1'
#
loop_
_entity.id
_entity.type
_entity.pdbx_description
1 polymer ?
#
loop_
_entity_poly.entity_id
_entity_poly.type
_entity_poly.pdbx_seq_one_letter_code
_entity_poly.pdbx_strand_id
1 'polypeptide(L)'
;MLRTLSYLNLIFAVLYFLTYLLNGNRWVVSGLLIVIVFNWMVLRNMETEQTKWSALQWLAGFVTLLYASYMGYSAVLLLIDTISYHYYPAETIVLILSGILFSFMIFLQLLTSLYKKTCK
;
A
#
# COMPACT_ATOMS: atom_id res chain seq x y z
N MET A 1 -17.70 -2.25 1.10
CA MET A 1 -16.53 -1.92 1.95
C MET A 1 -15.21 -2.32 1.30
N LEU A 2 -14.94 -3.62 1.06
CA LEU A 2 -13.68 -4.09 0.42
C LEU A 2 -13.44 -3.54 -1.00
N ARG A 3 -14.51 -3.41 -1.80
CA ARG A 3 -14.45 -2.81 -3.15
C ARG A 3 -14.06 -1.33 -3.09
N THR A 4 -14.65 -0.60 -2.14
CA THR A 4 -14.34 0.82 -1.85
C THR A 4 -12.89 0.98 -1.40
N LEU A 5 -12.39 0.07 -0.53
CA LEU A 5 -10.99 0.03 -0.10
C LEU A 5 -10.03 -0.18 -1.29
N SER A 6 -10.34 -1.10 -2.20
CA SER A 6 -9.51 -1.32 -3.38
C SER A 6 -9.42 -0.10 -4.30
N TYR A 7 -10.55 0.58 -4.53
CA TYR A 7 -10.56 1.83 -5.31
C TYR A 7 -9.75 2.93 -4.60
N LEU A 8 -9.85 3.04 -3.28
CA LEU A 8 -9.08 3.98 -2.48
C LEU A 8 -7.57 3.69 -2.56
N ASN A 9 -7.17 2.42 -2.47
CA ASN A 9 -5.77 2.03 -2.61
C ASN A 9 -5.24 2.24 -4.02
N LEU A 10 -6.06 2.06 -5.06
CA LEU A 10 -5.72 2.44 -6.44
C LEU A 10 -5.48 3.94 -6.57
N ILE A 11 -6.36 4.77 -6.02
CA ILE A 11 -6.22 6.23 -6.03
C ILE A 11 -4.96 6.65 -5.27
N PHE A 12 -4.72 6.11 -4.08
CA PHE A 12 -3.52 6.40 -3.31
C PHE A 12 -2.24 5.94 -4.02
N ALA A 13 -2.26 4.78 -4.68
CA ALA A 13 -1.11 4.31 -5.45
C ALA A 13 -0.80 5.26 -6.62
N VAL A 14 -1.83 5.75 -7.32
CA VAL A 14 -1.66 6.73 -8.40
C VAL A 14 -1.17 8.07 -7.87
N LEU A 15 -1.72 8.56 -6.76
CA LEU A 15 -1.28 9.81 -6.12
C LEU A 15 0.17 9.72 -5.65
N TYR A 16 0.54 8.63 -4.99
CA TYR A 16 1.92 8.39 -4.55
C TYR A 16 2.86 8.27 -5.75
N PHE A 17 2.44 7.62 -6.83
CA PHE A 17 3.21 7.54 -8.08
C PHE A 17 3.43 8.93 -8.71
N LEU A 18 2.40 9.80 -8.72
CA LEU A 18 2.47 11.16 -9.24
C LEU A 18 3.38 12.07 -8.41
N THR A 19 3.33 11.99 -7.07
CA THR A 19 4.22 12.79 -6.20
C THR A 19 5.67 12.32 -6.23
N TYR A 20 5.92 11.03 -6.48
CA TYR A 20 7.28 10.46 -6.50
C TYR A 20 7.94 10.42 -7.89
N LEU A 21 7.25 10.79 -8.99
CA LEU A 21 7.79 10.64 -10.35
C LEU A 21 9.05 11.48 -10.61
N LEU A 22 9.25 12.58 -9.90
CA LEU A 22 10.38 13.49 -10.14
C LEU A 22 11.72 13.01 -9.55
N ASN A 23 11.71 12.11 -8.55
CA ASN A 23 12.92 11.63 -7.85
C ASN A 23 12.82 10.15 -7.39
N GLY A 24 11.88 9.39 -7.96
CA GLY A 24 11.50 8.10 -7.40
C GLY A 24 12.49 6.96 -7.70
N ASN A 25 12.97 6.33 -6.64
CA ASN A 25 13.74 5.09 -6.72
C ASN A 25 12.92 3.98 -7.41
N ARG A 26 13.52 3.23 -8.34
CA ARG A 26 12.86 2.17 -9.13
C ARG A 26 12.11 1.15 -8.26
N TRP A 27 12.58 0.93 -7.03
CA TRP A 27 11.96 0.05 -6.03
C TRP A 27 10.60 0.54 -5.53
N VAL A 28 10.40 1.85 -5.45
CA VAL A 28 9.13 2.47 -5.03
C VAL A 28 8.09 2.31 -6.13
N VAL A 29 8.52 2.52 -7.39
CA VAL A 29 7.67 2.34 -8.57
C VAL A 29 7.20 0.90 -8.74
N SER A 30 8.11 -0.08 -8.60
CA SER A 30 7.75 -1.49 -8.72
C SER A 30 6.82 -1.95 -7.60
N GLY A 31 7.04 -1.48 -6.36
CA GLY A 31 6.17 -1.77 -5.23
C GLY A 31 4.74 -1.25 -5.43
N LEU A 32 4.60 -0.01 -5.92
CA LEU A 32 3.29 0.58 -6.27
C LEU A 32 2.55 -0.22 -7.35
N LEU A 33 3.25 -0.62 -8.40
CA LEU A 33 2.65 -1.45 -9.46
C LEU A 33 2.10 -2.76 -8.91
N ILE A 34 2.82 -3.38 -7.98
CA ILE A 34 2.38 -4.62 -7.35
C ILE A 34 1.16 -4.39 -6.44
N VAL A 35 1.09 -3.25 -5.74
CA VAL A 35 -0.11 -2.83 -4.98
C VAL A 35 -1.31 -2.65 -5.91
N ILE A 36 -1.13 -2.00 -7.04
CA ILE A 36 -2.18 -1.80 -8.06
C ILE A 36 -2.68 -3.15 -8.60
N VAL A 37 -1.75 -4.03 -8.98
CA VAL A 37 -2.07 -5.36 -9.52
C VAL A 37 -2.79 -6.22 -8.46
N PHE A 38 -2.33 -6.21 -7.21
CA PHE A 38 -3.02 -6.91 -6.12
C PHE A 38 -4.44 -6.39 -5.90
N ASN A 39 -4.61 -5.07 -5.86
CA ASN A 39 -5.92 -4.43 -5.71
C ASN A 39 -6.88 -4.79 -6.85
N TRP A 40 -6.38 -4.82 -8.08
CA TRP A 40 -7.12 -5.26 -9.26
C TRP A 40 -7.53 -6.73 -9.15
N MET A 41 -6.61 -7.62 -8.75
CA MET A 41 -6.92 -9.04 -8.55
C MET A 41 -7.98 -9.24 -7.47
N VAL A 42 -7.92 -8.50 -6.37
CA VAL A 42 -8.94 -8.54 -5.30
C VAL A 42 -10.30 -8.08 -5.83
N LEU A 43 -10.35 -6.99 -6.60
CA LEU A 43 -11.60 -6.49 -7.18
C LEU A 43 -12.22 -7.52 -8.13
N ARG A 44 -11.40 -8.11 -9.00
CA ARG A 44 -11.82 -9.14 -9.95
C ARG A 44 -12.36 -10.37 -9.23
N ASN A 45 -11.69 -10.84 -8.18
CA ASN A 45 -12.14 -12.00 -7.40
C ASN A 45 -13.50 -11.77 -6.71
N MET A 46 -13.79 -10.50 -6.34
CA MET A 46 -15.09 -10.13 -5.80
C MET A 46 -16.19 -10.10 -6.87
N GLU A 47 -15.87 -9.79 -8.12
CA GLU A 47 -16.81 -9.76 -9.24
C GLU A 47 -17.15 -11.15 -9.76
N THR A 48 -16.19 -12.08 -9.77
CA THR A 48 -16.41 -13.48 -10.17
C THR A 48 -16.93 -14.38 -9.05
N GLU A 49 -17.22 -13.84 -7.86
CA GLU A 49 -17.59 -14.57 -6.64
C GLU A 49 -16.63 -15.72 -6.27
N GLN A 50 -15.41 -15.70 -6.79
CA GLN A 50 -14.42 -16.73 -6.56
C GLN A 50 -13.83 -16.57 -5.14
N THR A 51 -14.18 -17.52 -4.27
CA THR A 51 -13.74 -17.54 -2.86
C THR A 51 -12.31 -18.06 -2.68
N LYS A 52 -11.75 -18.77 -3.66
CA LYS A 52 -10.41 -19.35 -3.56
C LYS A 52 -9.36 -18.38 -4.11
N TRP A 53 -8.37 -18.07 -3.28
CA TRP A 53 -7.22 -17.32 -3.74
C TRP A 53 -6.29 -18.22 -4.57
N SER A 54 -5.90 -17.74 -5.74
CA SER A 54 -4.85 -18.37 -6.53
C SER A 54 -3.49 -18.17 -5.85
N ALA A 55 -2.53 -19.06 -6.09
CA ALA A 55 -1.15 -18.93 -5.61
C ALA A 55 -0.53 -17.56 -5.99
N LEU A 56 -0.89 -17.01 -7.16
CA LEU A 56 -0.48 -15.68 -7.59
C LEU A 56 -1.04 -14.55 -6.72
N GLN A 57 -2.27 -14.67 -6.23
CA GLN A 57 -2.88 -13.68 -5.33
C GLN A 57 -2.22 -13.72 -3.94
N TRP A 58 -1.85 -14.91 -3.47
CA TRP A 58 -1.07 -15.07 -2.25
C TRP A 58 0.32 -14.43 -2.36
N LEU A 59 1.00 -14.67 -3.48
CA LEU A 59 2.31 -14.09 -3.74
C LEU A 59 2.22 -12.56 -3.86
N ALA A 60 1.25 -12.04 -4.62
CA ALA A 60 1.02 -10.61 -4.73
C ALA A 60 0.64 -9.98 -3.38
N GLY A 61 -0.16 -10.66 -2.56
CA GLY A 61 -0.51 -10.25 -1.20
C GLY A 61 0.69 -10.19 -0.26
N PHE A 62 1.59 -11.18 -0.36
CA PHE A 62 2.83 -11.19 0.41
C PHE A 62 3.78 -10.07 0.01
N VAL A 63 3.96 -9.84 -1.30
CA VAL A 63 4.83 -8.77 -1.78
C VAL A 63 4.27 -7.38 -1.46
N THR A 64 2.95 -7.20 -1.52
CA THR A 64 2.30 -5.96 -1.08
C THR A 64 2.46 -5.73 0.42
N LEU A 65 2.44 -6.79 1.24
CA LEU A 65 2.72 -6.69 2.67
C LEU A 65 4.17 -6.26 2.92
N LEU A 66 5.14 -6.89 2.24
CA LEU A 66 6.56 -6.49 2.32
C LEU A 66 6.75 -5.02 1.91
N TYR A 67 6.09 -4.58 0.85
CA TYR A 67 6.14 -3.19 0.41
C TYR A 67 5.55 -2.23 1.45
N ALA A 68 4.41 -2.57 2.05
CA ALA A 68 3.81 -1.79 3.12
C ALA A 68 4.74 -1.67 4.34
N SER A 69 5.39 -2.77 4.73
CA SER A 69 6.39 -2.77 5.81
C SER A 69 7.60 -1.90 5.47
N TYR A 70 8.13 -1.99 4.25
CA TYR A 70 9.22 -1.15 3.77
C TYR A 70 8.86 0.33 3.84
N MET A 71 7.69 0.71 3.29
CA MET A 71 7.17 2.07 3.32
C MET A 71 6.98 2.60 4.74
N GLY A 72 6.36 1.80 5.62
CA GLY A 72 6.16 2.18 7.01
C GLY A 72 7.49 2.38 7.75
N TYR A 73 8.45 1.47 7.55
CA TYR A 73 9.78 1.57 8.15
C TYR A 73 10.53 2.81 7.66
N SER A 74 10.51 3.09 6.36
CA SER A 74 11.11 4.31 5.80
C SER A 74 10.47 5.58 6.34
N ALA A 75 9.14 5.61 6.50
CA ALA A 75 8.46 6.77 7.07
C ALA A 75 8.81 6.98 8.55
N VAL A 76 8.96 5.91 9.33
CA VAL A 76 9.39 6.00 10.74
C VAL A 76 10.83 6.48 10.85
N LEU A 77 11.74 5.97 10.02
CA LEU A 77 13.12 6.46 9.95
C LEU A 77 13.18 7.95 9.62
N LEU A 78 12.45 8.37 8.58
CA LEU A 78 12.35 9.78 8.21
C LEU A 78 11.79 10.62 9.36
N LEU A 79 10.80 10.12 10.10
CA LEU A 79 10.25 10.80 11.26
C LEU A 79 11.30 10.99 12.37
N ILE A 80 12.08 9.95 12.68
CA ILE A 80 13.16 10.02 13.67
C ILE A 80 14.22 11.05 13.22
N ASP A 81 14.67 10.98 11.97
CA ASP A 81 15.66 11.92 11.43
C ASP A 81 15.14 13.37 11.44
N THR A 82 13.88 13.56 11.05
CA THR A 82 13.21 14.88 11.05
C THR A 82 13.21 15.48 12.47
N ILE A 83 12.95 14.66 13.50
CA ILE A 83 13.00 15.08 14.91
C ILE A 83 14.45 15.37 15.34
N SER A 84 15.40 14.48 15.01
CA SER A 84 16.80 14.62 15.41
C SER A 84 17.46 15.89 14.85
N TYR A 85 17.16 16.24 13.60
CA TYR A 85 17.75 17.40 12.94
C TYR A 85 16.88 18.67 13.01
N HIS A 86 15.75 18.65 13.74
CA HIS A 86 14.78 19.76 13.82
C HIS A 86 14.38 20.32 12.45
N TYR A 87 14.35 19.47 11.43
CA TYR A 87 14.15 19.85 10.05
C TYR A 87 12.71 19.54 9.65
N TYR A 88 11.83 20.56 9.66
CA TYR A 88 10.38 20.40 9.46
C TYR A 88 9.84 21.04 8.16
N PRO A 89 10.32 20.67 6.96
CA PRO A 89 9.64 21.09 5.74
C PRO A 89 8.23 20.52 5.69
N ALA A 90 7.27 21.33 5.24
CA ALA A 90 5.90 20.87 5.03
C ALA A 90 5.84 19.64 4.10
N GLU A 91 6.71 19.59 3.07
CA GLU A 91 6.82 18.48 2.13
C GLU A 91 7.21 17.16 2.82
N THR A 92 8.18 17.20 3.73
CA THR A 92 8.65 16.03 4.49
C THR A 92 7.57 15.52 5.44
N ILE A 93 6.85 16.42 6.11
CA ILE A 93 5.74 16.06 7.01
C ILE A 93 4.60 15.39 6.24
N VAL A 94 4.21 15.96 5.09
CA VAL A 94 3.19 15.38 4.21
C VAL A 94 3.63 14.01 3.69
N LEU A 95 4.91 13.84 3.37
CA LEU A 95 5.45 12.56 2.92
C LEU A 95 5.39 11.50 4.02
N ILE A 96 5.79 11.84 5.24
CA ILE A 96 5.75 10.92 6.39
C ILE A 96 4.31 10.50 6.68
N LEU A 97 3.38 11.46 6.76
CA LEU A 97 1.96 11.18 7.02
C LEU A 97 1.34 10.31 5.93
N SER A 98 1.58 10.64 4.66
CA SER A 98 1.05 9.86 3.53
C SER A 98 1.65 8.44 3.48
N GLY A 99 2.95 8.29 3.77
CA GLY A 99 3.61 6.97 3.85
C GLY A 99 3.03 6.08 4.95
N ILE A 100 2.84 6.63 6.16
CA ILE A 100 2.24 5.90 7.30
C ILE A 100 0.80 5.51 7.00
N LEU A 101 -0.03 6.48 6.53
CA LEU A 101 -1.44 6.23 6.23
C LEU A 101 -1.61 5.20 5.11
N PHE A 102 -0.78 5.27 4.06
CA PHE A 102 -0.88 4.35 2.94
C PHE A 102 -0.43 2.94 3.32
N SER A 103 0.66 2.81 4.09
CA SER A 103 1.07 1.51 4.66
C SER A 103 -0.04 0.90 5.51
N PHE A 104 -0.65 1.70 6.39
CA PHE A 104 -1.76 1.27 7.23
C PHE A 104 -2.98 0.80 6.42
N MET A 105 -3.34 1.52 5.35
CA MET A 105 -4.42 1.12 4.45
C MET A 105 -4.15 -0.21 3.73
N ILE A 106 -2.92 -0.46 3.29
CA ILE A 106 -2.55 -1.74 2.67
C ILE A 106 -2.68 -2.88 3.69
N PHE A 107 -2.22 -2.69 4.93
CA PHE A 107 -2.38 -3.66 6.01
C PHE A 107 -3.85 -3.96 6.30
N LEU A 108 -4.67 -2.92 6.44
CA LEU A 108 -6.09 -3.07 6.73
C LEU A 108 -6.80 -3.80 5.59
N GLN A 109 -6.44 -3.51 4.33
CA GLN A 109 -6.99 -4.22 3.18
C GLN A 109 -6.62 -5.71 3.18
N LEU A 110 -5.36 -6.05 3.43
CA LEU A 110 -4.90 -7.45 3.51
C LEU A 110 -5.65 -8.20 4.62
N LEU A 111 -5.76 -7.60 5.80
CA LEU A 111 -6.41 -8.19 6.97
C LEU A 111 -7.91 -8.42 6.70
N THR A 112 -8.58 -7.44 6.09
CA THR A 112 -10.00 -7.57 5.71
C THR A 112 -10.21 -8.66 4.64
N SER A 113 -9.29 -8.76 3.69
CA SER A 113 -9.33 -9.76 2.62
C SER A 113 -9.12 -11.19 3.15
N LEU A 114 -8.23 -11.35 4.14
CA LEU A 114 -8.02 -12.60 4.87
C LEU A 114 -9.23 -12.96 5.75
N TYR A 115 -9.76 -12.01 6.52
CA TYR A 115 -10.92 -12.24 7.40
C TYR A 115 -12.16 -12.70 6.63
N LYS A 116 -12.43 -12.09 5.47
CA LYS A 116 -13.55 -12.48 4.59
C LYS A 116 -13.40 -13.89 4.03
N LYS A 117 -12.18 -14.43 3.96
CA LYS A 117 -11.92 -15.82 3.57
C LYS A 117 -12.16 -16.80 4.72
N THR A 118 -11.87 -16.41 5.97
CA THR A 118 -11.97 -17.30 7.14
C THR A 118 -13.40 -17.42 7.67
N CYS A 119 -14.23 -16.39 7.51
CA CYS A 119 -15.63 -16.37 7.97
C CYS A 119 -16.67 -16.74 6.89
N LYS A 120 -16.25 -17.24 5.73
CA LYS A 120 -17.12 -17.83 4.70
C LYS A 120 -16.78 -19.29 4.51
#